data_AF-A0A914GAS2-F1
#
_entry.id   AF-A0A914GAS2-F1
#
_cell.length_a   1.000
_cell.length_b   1.000
_cell.length_c   1.000
_cell.angle_alpha   90.00
_cell.angle_beta   90.00
_cell.angle_gamma   90.00
#
_symmetry.space_group_name_H-M   'P 1'
#
loop_
_entity.id
_entity.type
_entity.pdbx_description
1 polymer ?
#
loop_
_entity_poly.entity_id
_entity_poly.type
_entity_poly.pdbx_seq_one_letter_code
_entity_poly.pdbx_strand_id
1 'polypeptide(L)'
;MALCMWEHGEEAMAKALVACRLYKSLSKEAAEDYLEVEICEELKKYADEFRQLSLELLDTCYKHDDANTLQLLTYELSYWGHETCLSLAVIVNNKAFLAHPCCQILLADLWH
;
A
#
# COMPACT_ATOMS: atom_id res chain seq x y z
N MET A 1 -1.20 17.42 -3.79
CA MET A 1 -0.19 17.52 -2.70
C MET A 1 0.29 16.14 -2.24
N ALA A 2 -0.60 15.19 -1.93
CA ALA A 2 -0.22 13.85 -1.48
C ALA A 2 0.78 13.12 -2.40
N LEU A 3 0.57 13.16 -3.73
CA LEU A 3 1.49 12.56 -4.72
C LEU A 3 2.92 13.11 -4.64
N CYS A 4 3.07 14.43 -4.54
CA CYS A 4 4.39 15.06 -4.44
C CYS A 4 5.14 14.61 -3.17
N MET A 5 4.43 14.52 -2.03
CA MET A 5 5.01 14.06 -0.76
C MET A 5 5.34 12.55 -0.77
N TRP A 6 4.61 11.79 -1.58
CA TRP A 6 4.90 10.38 -1.81
C TRP A 6 6.15 10.20 -2.67
N GLU A 7 6.25 10.93 -3.78
CA GLU A 7 7.34 10.82 -4.75
C GLU A 7 8.70 11.30 -4.19
N HIS A 8 8.69 12.37 -3.39
CA HIS A 8 9.92 13.00 -2.89
C HIS A 8 10.24 12.66 -1.43
N GLY A 9 9.51 11.71 -0.83
CA GLY A 9 9.67 11.33 0.57
C GLY A 9 10.23 9.92 0.73
N GLU A 10 10.71 9.62 1.93
CA GLU A 10 11.16 8.27 2.31
C GLU A 10 10.00 7.28 2.45
N GLU A 11 10.29 5.97 2.44
CA GLU A 11 9.30 4.91 2.69
C GLU A 11 8.06 4.98 1.77
N ALA A 12 8.28 5.27 0.48
CA ALA A 12 7.21 5.45 -0.52
C ALA A 12 6.25 4.25 -0.58
N MET A 13 6.75 3.02 -0.44
CA MET A 13 5.91 1.81 -0.43
C MET A 13 4.91 1.81 0.74
N ALA A 14 5.38 2.07 1.95
CA ALA A 14 4.53 2.17 3.15
C ALA A 14 3.52 3.31 3.02
N LYS A 15 3.97 4.49 2.57
CA LYS A 15 3.10 5.65 2.34
C LYS A 15 1.97 5.34 1.35
N ALA A 16 2.25 4.65 0.25
CA ALA A 16 1.21 4.28 -0.71
C ALA A 16 0.18 3.32 -0.12
N LEU A 17 0.63 2.31 0.61
CA LEU A 17 -0.24 1.34 1.29
C LEU A 17 -1.13 2.05 2.31
N VAL A 18 -0.56 2.89 3.17
CA VAL A 18 -1.30 3.60 4.21
C VAL A 18 -2.24 4.64 3.62
N ALA A 19 -1.82 5.40 2.61
CA ALA A 19 -2.69 6.33 1.90
C ALA A 19 -3.91 5.61 1.31
N CYS A 20 -3.72 4.44 0.68
CA CYS A 20 -4.82 3.61 0.19
C CYS A 20 -5.80 3.23 1.32
N ARG A 21 -5.31 2.82 2.49
CA ARG A 21 -6.19 2.49 3.64
C ARG A 21 -6.92 3.71 4.18
N LEU A 22 -6.25 4.84 4.30
CA LEU A 22 -6.84 6.09 4.78
C LEU A 22 -7.96 6.55 3.84
N TYR A 23 -7.71 6.61 2.54
CA TYR A 23 -8.72 7.00 1.55
C TYR A 23 -9.91 6.03 1.52
N LYS A 24 -9.69 4.72 1.63
CA LYS A 24 -10.80 3.74 1.75
C LYS A 24 -11.64 3.96 3.01
N SER A 25 -10.98 4.28 4.12
CA SER A 25 -11.66 4.47 5.41
C SER A 25 -12.47 5.76 5.41
N LEU A 26 -11.90 6.85 4.91
CA LEU A 26 -12.59 8.12 4.72
C LEU A 26 -13.76 8.01 3.75
N SER A 27 -13.58 7.29 2.64
CA SER A 27 -14.66 7.04 1.69
C SER A 27 -15.84 6.30 2.32
N LYS A 28 -15.54 5.34 3.22
CA LYS A 28 -16.57 4.60 3.95
C LYS A 28 -17.34 5.50 4.91
N GLU A 29 -16.64 6.38 5.63
CA GLU A 29 -17.27 7.36 6.52
C GLU A 29 -18.17 8.34 5.74
N ALA A 30 -17.66 8.90 4.64
CA ALA A 30 -18.43 9.81 3.78
C ALA A 30 -19.67 9.14 3.16
N ALA A 31 -19.65 7.82 2.97
CA ALA A 31 -20.80 7.09 2.46
C ALA A 31 -21.99 7.03 3.43
N GLU A 32 -21.77 7.36 4.72
CA GLU A 32 -22.86 7.44 5.71
C GLU A 32 -23.69 8.73 5.57
N ASP A 33 -23.16 9.76 4.91
CA ASP A 33 -23.86 11.01 4.61
C ASP A 33 -24.26 11.09 3.12
N TYR A 34 -25.56 11.16 2.86
CA TYR A 34 -26.12 11.24 1.49
C TYR A 34 -25.78 12.55 0.76
N LEU A 35 -25.30 13.58 1.48
CA LEU A 35 -24.83 14.83 0.89
C LEU A 35 -23.39 14.74 0.38
N GLU A 36 -22.64 13.70 0.74
CA GLU A 36 -21.19 13.56 0.45
C GLU A 36 -20.86 12.52 -0.62
N VAL A 37 -21.82 12.19 -1.50
CA VAL A 37 -21.63 11.15 -2.55
C VAL A 37 -20.44 11.45 -3.45
N GLU A 38 -20.29 12.70 -3.91
CA GLU A 38 -19.17 13.11 -4.78
C GLU A 38 -17.82 12.95 -4.07
N ILE A 39 -17.74 13.32 -2.79
CA ILE A 39 -16.53 13.17 -1.96
C ILE A 39 -16.20 11.68 -1.79
N CYS A 40 -17.21 10.85 -1.51
CA CYS A 40 -17.05 9.40 -1.37
C CYS A 40 -16.42 8.78 -2.63
N GLU A 41 -16.88 9.19 -3.82
CA GLU A 41 -16.35 8.71 -5.11
C GLU A 41 -14.91 9.18 -5.37
N GLU A 42 -14.61 10.45 -5.10
CA GLU A 42 -13.23 10.96 -5.20
C GLU A 42 -12.26 10.22 -4.28
N LEU A 43 -12.67 9.97 -3.03
CA LEU A 43 -11.85 9.22 -2.07
C LEU A 43 -11.60 7.77 -2.53
N LYS A 44 -12.59 7.11 -3.17
CA LYS A 44 -12.37 5.78 -3.79
C LYS A 44 -11.33 5.85 -4.89
N LYS A 45 -11.42 6.88 -5.75
CA LYS A 45 -10.47 7.08 -6.84
C LYS A 45 -9.05 7.28 -6.32
N TYR A 46 -8.84 8.12 -5.29
CA TYR A 46 -7.53 8.30 -4.68
C TYR A 46 -7.01 7.02 -4.01
N ALA A 47 -7.89 6.25 -3.35
CA ALA A 47 -7.51 4.97 -2.80
C ALA A 47 -7.00 3.99 -3.87
N ASP A 48 -7.65 3.97 -5.04
CA ASP A 48 -7.26 3.12 -6.15
C ASP A 48 -5.97 3.60 -6.82
N GLU A 49 -5.75 4.91 -6.92
CA GLU A 49 -4.50 5.48 -7.43
C GLU A 49 -3.31 5.07 -6.55
N PHE A 50 -3.40 5.25 -5.23
CA PHE A 50 -2.33 4.83 -4.32
C PHE A 50 -2.17 3.31 -4.23
N ARG A 51 -3.26 2.54 -4.42
CA ARG A 51 -3.18 1.09 -4.57
C ARG A 51 -2.32 0.73 -5.79
N GLN A 52 -2.57 1.36 -6.93
CA GLN A 52 -1.82 1.11 -8.16
C GLN A 52 -0.35 1.52 -8.03
N LEU A 53 -0.07 2.70 -7.45
CA LEU A 53 1.29 3.14 -7.18
C LEU A 53 2.07 2.16 -6.30
N SER A 54 1.43 1.59 -5.25
CA SER A 54 2.08 0.57 -4.42
C SER A 54 2.45 -0.69 -5.20
N LEU A 55 1.61 -1.09 -6.16
CA LEU A 55 1.85 -2.26 -7.01
C LEU A 55 2.97 -2.03 -8.01
N GLU A 56 2.93 -0.90 -8.72
CA GLU A 56 3.92 -0.55 -9.72
C GLU A 56 5.30 -0.37 -9.10
N LEU A 57 5.35 0.25 -7.91
CA LEU A 57 6.60 0.37 -7.16
C LEU A 57 7.14 -1.00 -6.76
N LEU A 58 6.29 -1.90 -6.24
CA LEU A 58 6.70 -3.25 -5.88
C LEU A 58 7.24 -4.03 -7.09
N ASP A 59 6.52 -3.99 -8.20
CA ASP A 59 6.92 -4.66 -9.44
C ASP A 59 8.25 -4.09 -9.98
N THR A 60 8.43 -2.77 -9.90
CA THR A 60 9.68 -2.10 -10.30
C THR A 60 10.85 -2.52 -9.41
N CYS A 61 10.67 -2.50 -8.08
CA CYS A 61 11.68 -2.97 -7.14
C CYS A 61 12.05 -4.43 -7.40
N TYR A 62 11.05 -5.30 -7.55
CA TYR A 62 11.26 -6.74 -7.74
C TYR A 62 11.97 -7.06 -9.06
N LYS A 63 11.64 -6.35 -10.15
CA LYS A 63 12.34 -6.47 -11.43
C LYS A 63 13.80 -5.98 -11.37
N HIS A 64 14.09 -5.05 -10.47
CA HIS A 64 15.44 -4.51 -10.32
C HIS A 64 16.32 -5.43 -9.48
N ASP A 65 15.82 -5.83 -8.31
CA ASP A 65 16.53 -6.69 -7.37
C ASP A 65 15.51 -7.41 -6.48
N ASP A 66 15.38 -8.72 -6.67
CA ASP A 66 14.44 -9.54 -5.93
C ASP A 66 14.83 -9.66 -4.45
N ALA A 67 16.08 -10.00 -4.16
CA ALA A 67 16.57 -10.18 -2.79
C ALA A 67 16.40 -8.92 -1.92
N ASN A 68 16.77 -7.74 -2.46
CA ASN A 68 16.58 -6.47 -1.76
C ASN A 68 15.10 -6.10 -1.62
N THR A 69 14.25 -6.47 -2.58
CA THR A 69 12.80 -6.26 -2.46
C THR A 69 12.19 -7.09 -1.34
N LEU A 70 12.62 -8.35 -1.17
CA LEU A 70 12.19 -9.17 -0.04
C LEU A 70 12.59 -8.53 1.29
N GLN A 71 13.82 -8.01 1.41
CA GLN A 71 14.25 -7.29 2.61
C GLN A 71 13.38 -6.05 2.86
N LEU A 72 13.10 -5.24 1.82
CA LEU A 72 12.23 -4.08 1.91
C LEU A 72 10.81 -4.44 2.40
N LEU A 73 10.28 -5.59 1.97
CA LEU A 73 8.97 -6.08 2.40
C LEU A 73 8.91 -6.50 3.87
N THR A 74 10.02 -7.03 4.39
CA THR A 74 10.13 -7.58 5.76
C THR A 74 10.76 -6.63 6.78
N TYR A 75 11.33 -5.51 6.33
CA TYR A 75 11.95 -4.52 7.20
C TYR A 75 10.90 -3.86 8.12
N GLU A 76 11.26 -3.68 9.39
CA GLU A 76 10.41 -3.04 10.38
C GLU A 76 10.43 -1.52 10.22
N LEU A 77 9.25 -0.94 10.00
CA LEU A 77 9.08 0.48 9.79
C LEU A 77 8.82 1.20 11.12
N SER A 78 9.84 1.92 11.62
CA SER A 78 9.77 2.62 12.91
C SER A 78 8.69 3.70 12.96
N TYR A 79 8.36 4.31 11.82
CA TYR A 79 7.37 5.40 11.74
C TYR A 79 5.94 4.91 11.48
N TRP A 80 5.75 3.61 11.21
CA TRP A 80 4.45 3.02 10.84
C TRP A 80 3.99 1.97 11.84
N GLY A 81 4.19 2.26 13.14
CA GLY A 81 3.73 1.38 14.22
C GLY A 81 4.55 0.11 14.39
N HIS A 82 5.82 0.11 13.95
CA HIS A 82 6.69 -1.07 13.94
C HIS A 82 6.13 -2.23 13.08
N GLU A 83 5.37 -1.88 12.05
CA GLU A 83 4.85 -2.83 11.06
C GLU A 83 5.85 -3.00 9.91
N THR A 84 5.69 -4.07 9.13
CA THR A 84 6.43 -4.30 7.89
C THR A 84 5.60 -3.86 6.69
N CYS A 85 6.20 -3.64 5.51
CA CYS A 85 5.40 -3.37 4.31
C CYS A 85 4.45 -4.54 3.99
N LEU A 86 4.85 -5.79 4.26
CA LEU A 86 4.00 -6.96 4.09
C LEU A 86 2.79 -6.95 5.04
N SER A 87 2.99 -6.66 6.33
CA SER A 87 1.89 -6.60 7.29
C SER A 87 0.96 -5.41 7.02
N LEU A 88 1.51 -4.25 6.64
CA LEU A 88 0.71 -3.12 6.16
C LEU A 88 -0.16 -3.51 4.96
N ALA A 89 0.36 -4.23 3.98
CA ALA A 89 -0.42 -4.69 2.82
C ALA A 89 -1.60 -5.60 3.24
N VAL A 90 -1.43 -6.41 4.28
CA VAL A 90 -2.50 -7.21 4.90
C VAL A 90 -3.53 -6.32 5.60
N ILE A 91 -3.10 -5.38 6.44
CA ILE A 91 -3.98 -4.44 7.16
C ILE A 91 -4.83 -3.60 6.18
N VAL A 92 -4.23 -3.18 5.06
CA VAL A 92 -4.87 -2.41 3.98
C VAL A 92 -5.84 -3.28 3.16
N ASN A 93 -5.74 -4.61 3.29
CA ASN A 93 -6.44 -5.60 2.44
C ASN A 93 -6.17 -5.35 0.95
N ASN A 94 -4.90 -5.06 0.61
CA ASN A 94 -4.49 -4.86 -0.78
C ASN A 94 -4.20 -6.21 -1.45
N LYS A 95 -5.26 -6.92 -1.84
CA LYS A 95 -5.18 -8.28 -2.40
C LYS A 95 -4.28 -8.38 -3.63
N ALA A 96 -4.29 -7.36 -4.49
CA ALA A 96 -3.44 -7.34 -5.68
C ALA A 96 -1.96 -7.29 -5.31
N PHE A 97 -1.61 -6.56 -4.24
CA PHE A 97 -0.23 -6.43 -3.77
C PHE A 97 0.23 -7.75 -3.15
N LEU A 98 -0.61 -8.34 -2.31
CA LEU A 98 -0.32 -9.65 -1.72
C LEU A 98 -0.23 -10.76 -2.77
N ALA A 99 -1.01 -10.68 -3.85
CA ALA A 99 -0.97 -11.65 -4.96
C ALA A 99 0.25 -11.49 -5.87
N HIS A 100 1.07 -10.44 -5.69
CA HIS A 100 2.28 -10.24 -6.47
C HIS A 100 3.26 -11.42 -6.27
N PRO A 101 3.96 -11.92 -7.32
CA PRO A 101 4.85 -13.08 -7.21
C PRO A 101 5.88 -12.96 -6.08
N CYS A 102 6.47 -11.78 -5.90
CA CYS A 102 7.41 -11.51 -4.81
C CYS A 102 6.81 -11.81 -3.42
N CYS A 103 5.56 -11.40 -3.17
CA CYS A 103 4.90 -11.65 -1.89
C CYS A 103 4.55 -13.13 -1.73
N GLN A 104 4.14 -13.81 -2.80
CA GLN A 104 3.83 -15.23 -2.76
C GLN A 104 5.07 -16.10 -2.48
N ILE A 105 6.21 -15.78 -3.09
CA ILE A 105 7.49 -16.45 -2.83
C ILE A 105 7.88 -16.25 -1.36
N LEU A 106 7.87 -15.00 -0.89
CA LEU A 106 8.18 -14.68 0.50
C LEU A 106 7.27 -15.41 1.50
N LEU A 107 5.96 -15.47 1.22
CA LEU A 107 5.00 -16.19 2.07
C LEU A 107 5.23 -17.71 2.04
N ALA A 108 5.65 -18.28 0.90
CA ALA A 108 6.01 -19.68 0.80
C ALA A 108 7.28 -19.99 1.59
N ASP A 109 8.29 -19.12 1.51
CA ASP A 109 9.54 -19.26 2.27
C ASP A 109 9.30 -19.16 3.79
N LEU A 110 8.39 -18.28 4.23
CA LEU A 110 8.01 -18.16 5.64
C LEU A 110 7.20 -19.35 6.18
N TRP A 111 6.60 -20.15 5.30
CA TRP A 111 5.80 -21.31 5.68
C TRP A 111 6.67 -22.56 5.97
N HIS A 112 7.89 -22.60 5.44
CA HIS A 112 8.83 -23.71 5.57
C HIS A 112 9.76 -23.58 6.78
#